data_AF-A0A376WTS9-F1
#
_entry.id   AF-A0A376WTS9-F1
#
_cell.length_a   1.000
_cell.length_b   1.000
_cell.length_c   1.000
_cell.angle_alpha   90.00
_cell.angle_beta   90.00
_cell.angle_gamma   90.00
#
_symmetry.space_group_name_H-M   'P 1'
#
loop_
_entity.id
_entity.type
_entity.pdbx_description
1 polymer ?
#
loop_
_entity_poly.entity_id
_entity_poly.type
_entity_poly.pdbx_seq_one_letter_code
_entity_poly.pdbx_strand_id
1 'polypeptide(L)'
;MKITGIKAPEFTPSQTEEGDLHYGHGEAGTHAPGMSQRRMLEVEIDVLDKNNRLAERNRARFAARKQLVLNLVSSPGSGKTTLLTETLMRLKDSVPCAVMKATSKP
;
A
#
# COMPACT_ATOMS: atom_id res chain seq x y z
N MET A 1 -16.47 4.72 14.71
CA MET A 1 -15.59 5.74 14.09
C MET A 1 -16.22 6.13 12.75
N LYS A 2 -16.89 7.29 12.68
CA LYS A 2 -17.48 7.81 11.42
C LYS A 2 -16.41 8.61 10.70
N ILE A 3 -16.00 8.17 9.52
CA ILE A 3 -15.14 8.95 8.64
C ILE A 3 -16.06 9.92 7.89
N THR A 4 -16.10 11.18 8.31
CA THR A 4 -16.68 12.27 7.52
C THR A 4 -15.70 12.62 6.43
N GLY A 5 -16.01 12.22 5.19
CA GLY A 5 -15.27 12.65 4.01
C GLY A 5 -15.33 14.17 3.88
N ILE A 6 -14.17 14.81 3.74
CA ILE A 6 -14.05 16.22 3.39
C ILE A 6 -14.66 16.35 1.99
N LYS A 7 -15.80 17.03 1.86
CA LYS A 7 -16.31 17.46 0.55
C LYS A 7 -15.36 18.55 0.05
N ALA A 8 -14.36 18.15 -0.74
CA ALA A 8 -13.63 19.09 -1.57
C ALA A 8 -14.63 19.77 -2.54
N PRO A 9 -14.41 21.05 -2.90
CA PRO A 9 -15.23 21.71 -3.91
C PRO A 9 -15.28 20.87 -5.19
N GLU A 10 -16.42 20.87 -5.88
CA GLU A 10 -16.63 20.13 -7.13
C GLU A 10 -15.45 20.35 -8.06
N PHE A 11 -14.74 19.27 -8.31
CA PHE A 11 -13.54 19.28 -9.11
C PHE A 11 -13.91 19.19 -10.58
N THR A 12 -13.83 20.31 -11.29
CA THR A 12 -14.03 20.38 -12.74
C THR A 12 -12.68 20.42 -13.46
N PRO A 13 -12.31 19.39 -14.25
CA PRO A 13 -11.12 19.44 -15.10
C PRO A 13 -11.19 20.57 -16.12
N SER A 14 -10.03 21.13 -16.47
CA SER A 14 -9.89 21.95 -17.68
C SER A 14 -9.66 21.04 -18.89
N GLN A 15 -10.16 21.41 -20.06
CA GLN A 15 -9.99 20.63 -21.30
C GLN A 15 -8.95 21.30 -22.22
N THR A 16 -8.04 20.52 -22.81
CA THR A 16 -7.13 21.00 -23.87
C THR A 16 -7.85 21.18 -25.19
N GLU A 17 -7.21 21.92 -26.09
CA GLU A 17 -7.65 22.06 -27.48
C GLU A 17 -7.71 20.71 -28.23
N GLU A 18 -6.95 19.70 -27.79
CA GLU A 18 -6.97 18.33 -28.34
C GLU A 18 -8.04 17.43 -27.68
N GLY A 19 -8.80 17.95 -26.72
CA GLY A 19 -9.90 17.26 -26.06
C GLY A 19 -9.52 16.50 -24.78
N ASP A 20 -8.25 16.54 -24.38
CA ASP A 20 -7.76 15.91 -23.15
C ASP A 20 -8.16 16.69 -21.90
N LEU A 21 -8.47 15.98 -20.82
CA LEU A 21 -8.91 16.60 -19.56
C LEU A 21 -7.74 16.68 -18.57
N HIS A 22 -7.40 17.91 -18.19
CA HIS A 22 -6.39 18.29 -17.23
C HIS A 22 -6.98 18.44 -15.82
N TYR A 23 -6.41 17.69 -14.88
CA TYR A 23 -6.85 17.61 -13.49
C TYR A 23 -5.88 18.33 -12.52
N GLY A 24 -5.16 19.34 -13.02
CA GLY A 24 -4.21 20.17 -12.26
C GLY A 24 -2.80 19.61 -12.17
N HIS A 25 -1.82 20.52 -12.02
CA HIS A 25 -0.41 20.21 -11.73
C HIS A 25 -0.22 19.97 -10.22
N GLY A 26 -0.85 18.93 -9.67
CA GLY A 26 -0.58 18.57 -8.27
C GLY A 26 0.92 18.28 -8.06
N GLU A 27 1.43 18.51 -6.85
CA GLU A 27 2.85 18.34 -6.48
C GLU A 27 3.43 16.93 -6.77
N ALA A 28 2.58 15.96 -7.09
CA ALA A 28 2.94 14.57 -7.34
C ALA A 28 3.55 14.27 -8.72
N GLY A 29 3.87 15.28 -9.56
CA GLY A 29 4.90 15.22 -10.61
C GLY A 29 4.95 14.00 -11.55
N THR A 30 3.87 13.25 -11.77
CA THR A 30 3.92 11.95 -12.46
C THR A 30 3.39 12.06 -13.88
N HIS A 31 4.29 12.41 -14.80
CA HIS A 31 4.07 12.20 -16.23
C HIS A 31 4.59 10.81 -16.60
N ALA A 32 3.70 9.82 -16.70
CA ALA A 32 3.97 8.60 -17.45
C ALA A 32 3.61 8.86 -18.92
N PRO A 33 4.57 8.88 -19.86
CA PRO A 33 4.28 9.19 -21.26
C PRO A 33 3.28 8.18 -21.85
N GLY A 34 2.15 8.68 -22.38
CA GLY A 34 1.13 7.88 -23.07
C GLY A 34 -0.03 7.36 -22.20
N MET A 35 -0.19 7.79 -20.94
CA MET A 35 -1.32 7.40 -20.10
C MET A 35 -2.05 8.62 -19.53
N SER A 36 -3.37 8.70 -19.75
CA SER A 36 -4.19 9.76 -19.14
C SER A 36 -4.25 9.58 -17.63
N GLN A 37 -4.33 10.70 -16.89
CA GLN A 37 -4.40 10.68 -15.42
C GLN A 37 -5.58 9.84 -14.90
N ARG A 38 -6.71 9.77 -15.61
CA ARG A 38 -7.82 8.87 -15.28
C ARG A 38 -7.43 7.40 -15.36
N ARG A 39 -6.77 7.00 -16.44
CA ARG A 39 -6.36 5.61 -16.65
C ARG A 39 -5.32 5.18 -15.61
N MET A 40 -4.46 6.10 -15.18
CA MET A 40 -3.54 5.87 -14.07
C MET A 40 -4.28 5.62 -12.75
N LEU A 41 -5.26 6.47 -12.41
CA LEU A 41 -6.07 6.32 -11.20
C LEU A 41 -6.89 5.02 -11.19
N GLU A 42 -7.53 4.67 -12.32
CA GLU A 42 -8.28 3.41 -12.45
C GLU A 42 -7.38 2.20 -12.21
N VAL A 43 -6.18 2.20 -12.79
CA VAL A 43 -5.20 1.13 -12.58
C VAL A 43 -4.76 1.05 -11.12
N GLU A 44 -4.51 2.18 -10.45
CA GLU A 44 -4.15 2.18 -9.03
C GLU A 44 -5.25 1.61 -8.14
N ILE A 45 -6.51 2.01 -8.37
CA ILE A 45 -7.67 1.50 -7.64
C ILE A 45 -7.81 -0.01 -7.84
N ASP A 46 -7.72 -0.50 -9.08
CA ASP A 46 -7.79 -1.92 -9.39
C ASP A 46 -6.67 -2.73 -8.71
N VAL A 47 -5.45 -2.19 -8.67
CA VAL A 47 -4.31 -2.82 -8.00
C VAL A 47 -4.54 -2.90 -6.49
N LEU A 48 -5.04 -1.82 -5.87
CA LEU A 48 -5.36 -1.78 -4.45
C LEU A 48 -6.46 -2.78 -4.10
N ASP A 49 -7.52 -2.85 -4.89
CA ASP A 49 -8.64 -3.79 -4.69
C ASP A 49 -8.19 -5.24 -4.83
N LYS A 50 -7.38 -5.54 -5.85
CA LYS A 50 -6.79 -6.87 -6.01
C LYS A 50 -5.91 -7.24 -4.81
N ASN A 51 -5.10 -6.30 -4.32
CA ASN A 51 -4.27 -6.52 -3.13
C ASN A 51 -5.13 -6.79 -1.89
N ASN A 52 -6.19 -6.01 -1.67
CA ASN A 52 -7.11 -6.21 -0.56
C ASN A 52 -7.74 -7.62 -0.58
N ARG A 53 -8.17 -8.11 -1.75
CA ARG A 53 -8.69 -9.47 -1.91
C ARG A 53 -7.63 -10.54 -1.58
N LEU A 54 -6.38 -10.33 -1.99
CA LEU A 54 -5.28 -11.25 -1.66
C LEU A 54 -4.96 -11.22 -0.15
N ALA A 55 -4.94 -10.03 0.46
CA ALA A 55 -4.71 -9.85 1.89
C ALA A 55 -5.79 -10.55 2.72
N GLU A 56 -7.07 -10.46 2.31
CA GLU A 56 -8.17 -11.15 2.98
C GLU A 56 -8.02 -12.68 2.92
N ARG A 57 -7.70 -13.21 1.73
CA ARG A 57 -7.40 -14.64 1.56
C ARG A 57 -6.24 -15.10 2.45
N ASN A 58 -5.19 -14.29 2.57
CA ASN A 58 -4.05 -14.58 3.44
C ASN A 58 -4.47 -14.60 4.91
N ARG A 59 -5.23 -13.60 5.38
CA ARG A 59 -5.76 -13.57 6.75
C ARG A 59 -6.58 -14.81 7.07
N ALA A 60 -7.53 -15.18 6.22
CA ALA A 60 -8.34 -16.39 6.39
C ALA A 60 -7.46 -17.66 6.44
N ARG A 61 -6.47 -17.75 5.56
CA ARG A 61 -5.53 -18.88 5.49
C ARG A 61 -4.69 -19.04 6.76
N PHE A 62 -4.21 -17.94 7.34
CA PHE A 62 -3.42 -17.94 8.57
C PHE A 62 -4.30 -18.20 9.80
N ALA A 63 -5.49 -17.62 9.86
CA ALA A 63 -6.46 -17.84 10.93
C ALA A 63 -6.88 -19.33 11.01
N ALA A 64 -7.17 -19.97 9.87
CA ALA A 64 -7.48 -21.39 9.81
C ALA A 64 -6.34 -22.29 10.34
N ARG A 65 -5.08 -21.82 10.27
CA ARG A 65 -3.89 -22.50 10.79
C ARG A 65 -3.51 -22.07 12.20
N LYS A 66 -4.28 -21.19 12.84
CA LYS A 66 -3.98 -20.57 14.15
C LYS A 66 -2.60 -19.89 14.18
N GLN A 67 -2.21 -19.25 13.08
CA GLN A 67 -0.94 -18.54 12.96
C GLN A 67 -1.12 -17.04 13.22
N LEU A 68 -0.37 -16.50 14.18
CA LEU A 68 -0.24 -15.05 14.35
C LEU A 68 0.74 -14.51 13.31
N VAL A 69 0.29 -13.57 12.50
CA VAL A 69 1.10 -12.91 11.46
C VAL A 69 1.08 -11.41 11.70
N LEU A 70 2.28 -10.82 11.81
CA LEU A 70 2.46 -9.40 12.10
C LEU A 70 3.14 -8.70 10.92
N ASN A 71 2.57 -7.57 10.49
CA ASN A 71 3.19 -6.72 9.47
C ASN A 71 3.83 -5.50 10.14
N LEU A 72 5.17 -5.43 10.11
CA LEU A 72 5.93 -4.31 10.68
C LEU A 72 6.29 -3.30 9.59
N VAL A 73 5.56 -2.19 9.53
CA VAL A 73 5.83 -1.07 8.64
C VAL A 73 6.50 0.05 9.45
N SER A 74 7.63 0.57 8.97
CA SER A 74 8.35 1.66 9.63
C SER A 74 9.27 2.37 8.66
N SER A 75 9.58 3.63 8.94
CA SER A 75 10.50 4.45 8.14
C SER A 75 11.84 3.75 7.86
N PRO A 76 12.51 4.10 6.74
CA PRO A 76 13.88 3.67 6.50
C PRO A 76 14.80 3.99 7.70
N GLY A 77 15.76 3.12 8.00
CA GLY A 77 16.72 3.35 9.09
C GLY A 77 16.19 3.21 10.53
N SER A 78 14.90 3.03 10.76
CA SER A 78 14.29 3.01 12.11
C SER A 78 14.60 1.77 12.98
N GLY A 79 15.56 0.93 12.59
CA GLY A 79 15.93 -0.26 13.37
C GLY A 79 14.96 -1.46 13.30
N LYS A 80 14.03 -1.51 12.35
CA LYS A 80 13.10 -2.66 12.16
C LYS A 80 13.82 -4.01 12.17
N THR A 81 14.96 -4.09 11.49
CA THR A 81 15.74 -5.32 11.40
C THR A 81 16.27 -5.70 12.78
N THR A 82 16.82 -4.76 13.53
CA THR A 82 17.29 -4.98 14.91
C THR A 82 16.16 -5.45 15.81
N LEU A 83 15.00 -4.76 15.76
CA LEU A 83 13.82 -5.15 16.53
C LEU A 83 13.37 -6.58 16.18
N LEU A 84 13.29 -6.92 14.90
CA LEU A 84 12.91 -8.26 14.45
C LEU A 84 13.90 -9.33 14.93
N THR A 85 15.20 -9.09 14.76
CA THR A 85 16.25 -10.05 15.17
C THR A 85 16.22 -10.29 16.67
N GLU A 86 16.19 -9.23 17.48
CA GLU A 86 16.11 -9.33 18.95
C GLU A 86 14.84 -10.05 19.41
N THR A 87 13.70 -9.73 18.79
CA THR A 87 12.42 -10.38 19.11
C THR A 87 12.46 -11.87 18.82
N LEU A 88 12.99 -12.27 17.66
CA LEU A 88 13.13 -13.68 17.30
C LEU A 88 14.08 -14.42 18.23
N MET A 89 15.22 -13.82 18.60
CA MET A 89 16.17 -14.44 19.52
C MET A 89 15.56 -14.73 20.88
N ARG A 90 14.68 -13.84 21.37
CA ARG A 90 13.96 -14.03 22.64
C ARG A 90 12.84 -15.07 22.53
N LEU A 91 12.23 -15.24 21.35
CA LEU A 91 11.10 -16.15 21.15
C LEU A 91 11.51 -17.56 20.66
N LYS A 92 12.76 -17.73 20.20
CA LYS A 92 13.21 -18.94 19.47
C LYS A 92 12.94 -20.27 20.20
N ASP A 93 13.00 -20.26 21.53
CA ASP A 93 12.84 -21.47 22.37
C ASP A 93 11.41 -21.61 22.91
N SER A 94 10.55 -20.60 22.72
CA SER A 94 9.18 -20.57 23.23
C SER A 94 8.15 -20.90 22.16
N VAL A 95 8.35 -20.40 20.94
CA VAL A 95 7.39 -20.57 19.83
C VAL A 95 8.13 -20.68 18.49
N PRO A 96 7.67 -21.55 17.57
CA PRO A 96 8.18 -21.55 16.20
C PRO A 96 7.89 -20.22 15.50
N CYS A 97 8.94 -19.55 15.01
CA CYS A 97 8.84 -18.25 14.35
C CYS A 97 9.49 -18.28 12.97
N ALA A 98 8.93 -17.50 12.04
CA ALA A 98 9.50 -17.26 10.71
C ALA A 98 9.40 -15.77 10.35
N VAL A 99 10.35 -15.27 9.55
CA VAL A 99 10.36 -13.88 9.08
C VAL A 99 10.35 -13.82 7.56
N MET A 100 9.52 -12.92 7.04
CA MET A 100 9.50 -12.52 5.64
C MET A 100 9.96 -11.06 5.56
N LYS A 101 11.00 -10.79 4.77
CA LYS A 101 11.52 -9.44 4.56
C LYS A 101 11.16 -8.97 3.16
N ALA A 102 10.56 -7.79 3.06
CA ALA A 102 10.44 -7.09 1.79
C ALA A 102 11.70 -6.24 1.59
N THR A 103 12.44 -6.48 0.50
CA THR A 103 13.54 -5.64 0.06
C THR A 103 13.04 -4.76 -1.07
N SER A 104 13.22 -3.43 -0.97
CA SER A 104 13.16 -2.59 -2.17
C SER A 104 14.33 -3.01 -3.06
N LYS A 105 14.05 -3.27 -4.34
CA LYS A 105 15.11 -3.34 -5.36
C LYS A 105 15.88 -2.01 -5.33
N PRO A 106 17.22 -2.00 -5.51
CA PRO A 106 17.95 -0.76 -5.74
C PRO A 106 17.43 -0.06 -7.00
#